data_AF-A0A9D4M0T6-F1
#
_entry.id   AF-A0A9D4M0T6-F1
#
_cell.length_a   1.000
_cell.length_b   1.000
_cell.length_c   1.000
_cell.angle_alpha   90.00
_cell.angle_beta   90.00
_cell.angle_gamma   90.00
#
_symmetry.space_group_name_H-M   'P 1'
#
loop_
_entity.id
_entity.type
_entity.pdbx_description
1 polymer ?
#
loop_
_entity_poly.entity_id
_entity_poly.type
_entity_poly.pdbx_seq_one_letter_code
_entity_poly.pdbx_strand_id
1 'polypeptide(L)'
;MNSRLLLVFLGIVQTTFGATSLDPIKTEVVHGKTVKFCTYKGIRLLPKSTLKDYDVCQTCVCSQTGLSCSSMGFTVTDIPADSKCINVKIECKNVWVMKNDTTKKCPKKLIPKKVGAVGK
;
A
#
# COMPACT_ATOMS: atom_id res chain seq x y z
N MET A 1 -0.85 -57.90 -12.17
CA MET A 1 -0.10 -56.86 -12.92
C MET A 1 -0.45 -55.51 -12.32
N ASN A 2 0.59 -54.72 -12.09
CA ASN A 2 0.65 -53.51 -11.27
C ASN A 2 -0.30 -52.40 -11.72
N SER A 3 -0.88 -51.66 -10.78
CA SER A 3 -0.99 -50.20 -10.95
C SER A 3 -0.98 -49.52 -9.58
N ARG A 4 0.18 -48.97 -9.23
CA ARG A 4 0.39 -48.14 -8.03
C ARG A 4 -0.16 -46.75 -8.31
N LEU A 5 -1.30 -46.41 -7.71
CA LEU A 5 -1.82 -45.04 -7.72
C LEU A 5 -1.13 -44.25 -6.60
N LEU A 6 -0.03 -43.59 -6.94
CA LEU A 6 0.73 -42.72 -6.04
C LEU A 6 0.02 -41.36 -5.96
N LEU A 7 -0.74 -41.13 -4.88
CA LEU A 7 -1.27 -39.83 -4.51
C LEU A 7 -0.12 -38.97 -3.97
N VAL A 8 0.51 -38.18 -4.84
CA VAL A 8 1.46 -37.14 -4.44
C VAL A 8 0.66 -35.94 -3.90
N PHE A 9 0.45 -35.92 -2.59
CA PHE A 9 -0.02 -34.75 -1.86
C PHE A 9 1.10 -33.70 -1.79
N LEU A 10 1.22 -32.87 -2.82
CA LEU A 10 1.97 -31.62 -2.75
C LEU A 10 1.08 -30.56 -2.10
N GLY A 11 1.09 -30.54 -0.77
CA GLY A 11 0.52 -29.46 0.03
C GLY A 11 1.32 -28.18 -0.21
N ILE A 12 0.78 -27.29 -1.03
CA ILE A 12 1.33 -25.94 -1.23
C ILE A 12 1.05 -25.16 0.06
N VAL A 13 2.10 -24.97 0.86
CA VAL A 13 2.15 -24.02 1.97
C VAL A 13 1.94 -22.62 1.38
N GLN A 14 0.73 -22.08 1.50
CA GLN A 14 0.46 -20.68 1.17
C GLN A 14 1.00 -19.81 2.32
N THR A 15 2.23 -19.34 2.16
CA THR A 15 2.78 -18.30 3.01
C THR A 15 2.15 -16.97 2.62
N THR A 16 1.28 -16.44 3.49
CA THR A 16 0.74 -15.08 3.39
C THR A 16 1.84 -14.08 3.74
N PHE A 17 2.73 -13.79 2.79
CA PHE A 17 3.61 -12.64 2.87
C PHE A 17 2.83 -11.38 2.48
N GLY A 18 2.97 -10.33 3.29
CA GLY A 18 2.34 -9.03 3.04
C GLY A 18 2.56 -8.58 1.60
N ALA A 19 1.46 -8.28 0.91
CA ALA A 19 1.46 -8.05 -0.53
C ALA A 19 2.14 -6.73 -0.91
N THR A 20 3.47 -6.73 -0.99
CA THR A 20 4.19 -5.85 -1.92
C THR A 20 3.97 -6.43 -3.31
N SER A 21 3.09 -5.82 -4.10
CA SER A 21 2.96 -6.17 -5.52
C SER A 21 4.23 -5.74 -6.24
N LEU A 22 5.12 -6.69 -6.50
CA LEU A 22 6.33 -6.49 -7.29
C LEU A 22 6.01 -6.79 -8.75
N ASP A 23 5.61 -5.76 -9.50
CA ASP A 23 5.47 -5.88 -10.94
C ASP A 23 6.85 -5.76 -11.59
N PRO A 24 7.33 -6.77 -12.33
CA PRO A 24 8.67 -6.73 -12.92
C PRO A 24 8.78 -5.64 -13.97
N ILE A 25 10.00 -5.12 -14.14
CA ILE A 25 10.28 -4.11 -15.15
C ILE A 25 10.05 -4.66 -16.56
N LYS A 26 9.42 -3.86 -17.42
CA LYS A 26 9.18 -4.21 -18.83
C LYS A 26 10.25 -3.58 -19.70
N THR A 27 10.50 -4.23 -20.83
CA THR A 27 11.49 -3.79 -21.83
C THR A 27 10.83 -3.77 -23.21
N GLU A 28 11.04 -2.69 -23.96
CA GLU A 28 10.51 -2.51 -25.32
C GLU A 28 11.59 -1.84 -26.19
N VAL A 29 11.59 -2.11 -27.50
CA VAL A 29 12.50 -1.46 -28.45
C VAL A 29 11.75 -0.34 -29.17
N VAL A 30 12.18 0.90 -28.98
CA VAL A 30 11.61 2.10 -29.62
C VAL A 30 12.69 2.76 -30.46
N HIS A 31 12.49 2.84 -31.78
CA HIS A 31 13.47 3.36 -32.75
C HIS A 31 14.86 2.72 -32.61
N GLY A 32 14.91 1.39 -32.44
CA GLY A 32 16.17 0.64 -32.28
C GLY A 32 16.84 0.81 -30.91
N LYS A 33 16.23 1.53 -29.97
CA LYS A 33 16.73 1.68 -28.61
C LYS A 33 15.91 0.87 -27.61
N THR A 34 16.58 0.12 -26.77
CA THR A 34 15.96 -0.61 -25.66
C THR A 34 15.56 0.36 -24.55
N VAL A 35 14.27 0.44 -24.25
CA VAL A 35 13.70 1.27 -23.19
C VAL A 35 13.14 0.35 -22.11
N LYS A 36 13.49 0.63 -20.86
CA LYS A 36 12.94 -0.04 -19.69
C LYS A 36 11.90 0.85 -19.03
N PHE A 37 10.79 0.28 -18.56
CA PHE A 37 9.74 1.02 -17.87
C PHE A 37 8.92 0.12 -16.95
N CYS A 38 8.29 0.72 -15.94
CA CYS A 38 7.23 0.10 -15.17
C CYS A 38 5.87 0.59 -15.67
N THR A 39 4.80 -0.18 -15.43
CA THR A 39 3.43 0.24 -15.70
C THR A 39 2.67 0.32 -14.40
N TYR A 40 2.03 1.46 -14.11
CA TYR A 40 1.12 1.60 -12.97
C TYR A 40 -0.17 2.27 -13.45
N LYS A 41 -1.31 1.57 -13.33
CA LYS A 41 -2.64 2.07 -13.79
C LYS A 41 -2.61 2.66 -15.21
N GLY A 42 -1.88 2.00 -16.13
CA GLY A 42 -1.73 2.45 -17.53
C GLY A 42 -0.65 3.51 -17.76
N ILE A 43 -0.07 4.09 -16.71
CA ILE A 43 1.01 5.08 -16.80
C ILE A 43 2.36 4.36 -16.92
N ARG A 44 3.18 4.77 -17.90
CA ARG A 44 4.56 4.29 -18.05
C ARG A 44 5.49 5.14 -17.19
N LEU A 45 6.21 4.49 -16.29
CA LEU A 45 7.18 5.12 -15.39
C LEU A 45 8.59 4.70 -15.80
N LEU A 46 9.48 5.67 -15.95
CA LEU A 46 10.90 5.38 -16.19
C LEU A 46 11.58 4.86 -14.92
N PRO A 47 12.68 4.11 -15.04
CA PRO A 47 13.47 3.72 -13.88
C PRO A 47 13.89 4.96 -13.07
N LYS A 48 13.90 4.81 -11.74
CA LYS A 48 14.13 5.86 -10.73
C LYS A 48 12.99 6.87 -10.58
N SER A 49 11.87 6.69 -11.28
CA SER A 49 10.70 7.55 -11.09
C SER A 49 9.94 7.15 -9.82
N THR A 50 9.37 8.16 -9.15
CA THR A 50 8.46 7.99 -8.03
C THR A 50 7.11 8.60 -8.38
N LEU A 51 6.04 7.84 -8.18
CA LEU A 51 4.66 8.27 -8.37
C LEU A 51 3.93 8.23 -7.02
N LYS A 52 3.14 9.26 -6.72
CA LYS A 52 2.23 9.27 -5.57
C LYS A 52 0.82 9.13 -6.07
N ASP A 53 0.13 8.09 -5.61
CA ASP A 53 -1.28 7.87 -5.87
C ASP A 53 -2.08 8.25 -4.61
N TYR A 54 -2.74 9.40 -4.67
CA TYR A 54 -3.52 9.93 -3.55
C TYR A 54 -4.91 9.28 -3.42
N ASP A 55 -5.38 8.57 -4.44
CA ASP A 55 -6.68 7.89 -4.41
C ASP A 55 -6.60 6.63 -3.55
N VAL A 56 -5.52 5.85 -3.72
CA VAL A 56 -5.26 4.64 -2.90
C VAL A 56 -4.25 4.89 -1.78
N CYS A 57 -3.77 6.12 -1.65
CA CYS A 57 -2.75 6.52 -0.69
C CYS A 57 -1.52 5.63 -0.72
N GLN A 58 -0.87 5.53 -1.89
CA GLN A 58 0.37 4.79 -2.08
C GLN A 58 1.46 5.63 -2.75
N THR A 59 2.70 5.30 -2.44
CA THR A 59 3.86 5.79 -3.18
C THR A 59 4.48 4.60 -3.91
N CYS A 60 4.58 4.70 -5.24
CA CYS A 60 5.17 3.69 -6.09
C CYS A 60 6.52 4.17 -6.63
N VAL A 61 7.52 3.32 -6.54
CA VAL A 61 8.87 3.56 -7.06
C VAL A 61 9.15 2.56 -8.16
N CYS A 62 9.46 3.05 -9.36
CA CYS A 62 9.94 2.21 -10.45
C CYS A 62 11.46 2.07 -10.33
N SER A 63 11.94 0.91 -9.89
CA SER A 63 13.37 0.60 -9.78
C SER A 63 13.90 -0.01 -11.08
N GLN A 64 15.14 -0.51 -11.08
CA GLN A 64 15.68 -1.31 -12.18
C GLN A 64 15.12 -2.74 -12.24
N THR A 65 14.47 -3.20 -11.17
CA THR A 65 13.94 -4.57 -11.04
C THR A 65 12.44 -4.62 -11.25
N GLY A 66 11.73 -3.52 -10.98
CA GLY A 66 10.29 -3.45 -11.13
C GLY A 66 9.65 -2.31 -10.37
N LEU A 67 8.33 -2.32 -10.30
CA LEU A 67 7.54 -1.39 -9.52
C LEU A 67 7.41 -1.92 -8.08
N SER A 68 7.64 -1.06 -7.10
CA SER A 68 7.34 -1.32 -5.70
C SER A 68 6.45 -0.20 -5.17
N CYS A 69 5.29 -0.56 -4.62
CA CYS A 69 4.35 0.38 -4.03
C CYS A 69 4.26 0.16 -2.52
N SER A 70 4.32 1.25 -1.76
CA SER A 70 4.15 1.27 -0.30
C SER A 70 3.00 2.20 0.10
N SER A 71 2.37 1.91 1.22
CA SER A 71 1.27 2.75 1.73
C SER A 71 1.79 4.10 2.20
N MET A 72 1.05 5.17 1.91
CA MET A 72 1.27 6.50 2.47
C MET A 72 0.59 6.63 3.82
N GLY A 73 1.41 6.92 4.83
CA GLY A 73 0.97 7.09 6.21
C GLY A 73 0.73 5.77 6.92
N PHE A 74 0.06 5.86 8.06
CA PHE A 74 -0.31 4.72 8.91
C PHE A 74 -1.82 4.74 9.15
N THR A 75 -2.38 3.61 9.52
CA THR A 75 -3.77 3.56 10.01
C THR A 75 -3.75 3.71 11.52
N VAL A 76 -4.49 4.70 12.04
CA VAL A 76 -4.67 4.86 13.49
C VAL A 76 -5.66 3.81 13.98
N THR A 77 -5.27 3.03 14.97
CA THR A 77 -6.09 2.02 15.63
C THR A 77 -6.25 2.34 17.11
N ASP A 78 -7.06 1.55 17.82
CA ASP A 78 -7.19 1.60 19.29
C ASP A 78 -7.55 2.98 19.83
N ILE A 79 -8.43 3.70 19.11
CA ILE A 79 -8.96 4.98 19.55
C ILE A 79 -9.94 4.70 20.71
N PRO A 80 -9.74 5.31 21.89
CA PRO A 80 -10.64 5.12 23.03
C PRO A 80 -12.09 5.44 22.67
N ALA A 81 -13.02 4.58 23.09
CA ALA A 81 -14.45 4.71 22.74
C ALA A 81 -15.08 6.03 23.22
N ASP A 82 -14.58 6.56 24.34
CA ASP A 82 -14.95 7.83 24.97
C ASP A 82 -14.29 9.06 24.32
N SER A 83 -13.46 8.86 23.28
CA SER A 83 -12.82 9.98 22.59
C SER A 83 -13.84 10.90 21.92
N LYS A 84 -13.66 12.20 22.15
CA LYS A 84 -14.39 13.27 21.44
C LYS A 84 -13.82 13.53 20.04
N CYS A 85 -12.69 12.92 19.71
CA CYS A 85 -12.05 13.05 18.40
C CYS A 85 -12.14 11.72 17.65
N ILE A 86 -12.20 11.81 16.32
CA ILE A 86 -11.95 10.69 15.43
C ILE A 86 -10.78 11.02 14.52
N ASN A 87 -10.07 9.99 14.07
CA ASN A 87 -9.04 10.13 13.07
C ASN A 87 -9.67 9.88 11.69
N VAL A 88 -9.49 10.82 10.77
CA VAL A 88 -9.92 10.70 9.37
C VAL A 88 -8.71 10.88 8.46
N LYS A 89 -8.74 10.22 7.30
CA LYS A 89 -7.67 10.33 6.32
C LYS A 89 -8.06 11.36 5.26
N ILE A 90 -7.34 12.48 5.21
CA ILE A 90 -7.52 13.55 4.21
C ILE A 90 -6.20 13.69 3.47
N GLU A 91 -6.22 13.58 2.14
CA GLU A 91 -5.01 13.62 1.30
C GLU A 91 -3.90 12.69 1.81
N CYS A 92 -4.28 11.49 2.24
CA CYS A 92 -3.38 10.47 2.79
C CYS A 92 -2.66 10.84 4.09
N LYS A 93 -3.11 11.90 4.76
CA LYS A 93 -2.65 12.31 6.08
C LYS A 93 -3.73 12.03 7.12
N ASN A 94 -3.30 11.59 8.29
CA ASN A 94 -4.17 11.41 9.44
C ASN A 94 -4.51 12.77 10.05
N VAL A 95 -5.79 13.14 10.04
CA VAL A 95 -6.31 14.39 10.59
C VAL A 95 -7.28 14.04 11.72
N TRP A 96 -7.11 14.70 12.86
CA TRP A 96 -8.03 14.57 13.98
C TRP A 96 -9.14 15.62 13.86
N VAL A 97 -10.38 15.15 13.82
CA VAL A 97 -11.58 15.99 13.75
C VAL A 97 -12.52 15.66 14.91
N MET A 98 -13.44 16.56 15.22
CA MET A 98 -14.43 16.33 16.28
C MET A 98 -15.39 15.21 15.85
N LYS A 99 -15.68 14.27 16.74
CA LYS A 99 -16.60 13.14 16.49
C LYS A 99 -18.01 13.61 16.13
N ASN A 100 -18.46 14.70 16.76
CA ASN A 100 -19.78 15.29 16.54
C ASN A 100 -19.82 16.30 15.37
N ASP A 101 -18.66 16.69 14.83
CA ASP A 101 -18.55 17.65 13.73
C ASP A 101 -17.22 17.45 12.98
N THR A 102 -17.26 16.66 11.91
CA THR A 102 -16.06 16.28 11.15
C THR A 102 -15.45 17.41 10.34
N THR A 103 -16.14 18.56 10.24
CA THR A 103 -15.61 19.78 9.59
C THR A 103 -14.66 20.55 10.50
N LYS A 104 -14.73 20.32 11.82
CA LYS A 104 -13.91 21.01 12.81
C LYS A 104 -12.71 20.17 13.21
N LYS A 105 -11.52 20.80 13.17
CA LYS A 105 -10.29 20.20 13.72
C LYS A 105 -10.47 19.90 15.21
N CYS A 106 -10.00 18.73 15.64
CA CYS A 106 -10.07 18.40 17.05
C CYS A 106 -9.04 19.20 17.85
N PRO A 107 -9.42 19.84 18.97
CA PRO A 107 -8.47 20.53 19.85
C PRO A 107 -7.38 19.58 20.35
N LYS A 108 -6.11 20.01 20.35
CA LYS A 108 -4.97 19.19 20.80
C LYS A 108 -5.14 18.55 22.18
N LYS A 109 -5.86 19.22 23.10
CA LYS A 109 -6.14 18.73 24.46
C LYS A 109 -7.08 17.52 24.50
N LEU A 110 -7.90 17.34 23.46
CA LEU A 110 -8.89 16.26 23.36
C LEU A 110 -8.40 15.07 22.53
N ILE A 111 -7.30 15.24 21.79
CA ILE A 111 -6.71 14.16 20.99
C ILE A 111 -6.19 13.08 21.94
N PRO A 112 -6.60 11.81 21.75
CA PRO A 112 -6.11 10.70 22.56
C PRO A 112 -4.58 10.62 22.52
N LYS A 113 -3.95 10.53 23.70
CA LYS A 113 -2.50 10.41 23.84
C LYS A 113 -1.98 9.00 23.56
N LYS A 114 -2.85 8.00 23.69
CA LYS A 114 -2.55 6.59 23.45
C LYS A 114 -3.47 6.12 22.33
N VAL A 115 -2.87 5.84 21.19
CA VAL A 115 -3.50 5.24 20.02
C VAL A 115 -2.56 4.20 19.46
N GLY A 116 -3.12 3.16 18.84
CA GLY A 116 -2.35 2.26 18.01
C GLY A 116 -2.06 2.91 16.66
N ALA A 117 -0.98 2.47 16.03
CA ALA A 117 -0.65 2.84 14.66
C ALA A 117 -0.12 1.61 13.95
N VAL A 118 -0.80 1.22 12.88
CA VAL A 118 -0.33 0.15 11.99
C VAL A 118 0.19 0.80 10.72
N GLY A 119 1.51 0.81 10.57
CA GLY A 119 2.16 0.99 9.27
C GLY A 119 2.18 -0.37 8.55
N LYS A 120 1.74 -0.40 7.30
CA LYS A 120 1.91 -1.57 6.43
C LYS A 120 3.14 -1.38 5.58
#